data_AF-L8PGM4-F1
#
_entry.id   AF-L8PGM4-F1
#
_cell.length_a   1.000
_cell.length_b   1.000
_cell.length_c   1.000
_cell.angle_alpha   90.00
_cell.angle_beta   90.00
_cell.angle_gamma   90.00
#
_symmetry.space_group_name_H-M   'P 1'
#
loop_
_entity.id
_entity.type
_entity.pdbx_description
1 polymer ?
#
loop_
_entity_poly.entity_id
_entity_poly.type
_entity_poly.pdbx_seq_one_letter_code
_entity_poly.pdbx_strand_id
1 'polypeptide(L)' 'MTSSDENNHGGSGGTSADSALAIGISVGLALGTSIGVVLGLTVFDNLGLGIAVGLPLGTGLGVALGVGPMRTVKGEQRDD' A
#
# COMPACT_ATOMS: atom_id res chain seq x y z
N MET A 1 0.96 47.83 -8.87
CA MET A 1 -0.30 47.24 -8.36
C MET A 1 -0.34 45.82 -8.89
N THR A 2 0.17 44.91 -8.07
CA THR A 2 -0.59 43.84 -7.38
C THR A 2 -0.75 42.63 -8.30
N SER A 3 0.01 41.58 -8.03
CA SER A 3 -0.55 40.27 -7.64
C SER A 3 -0.29 39.30 -8.79
N SER A 4 0.17 38.07 -8.60
CA SER A 4 0.25 37.26 -7.40
C SER A 4 1.45 36.34 -7.51
N ASP A 5 1.96 35.98 -6.35
CA ASP A 5 2.58 34.69 -6.10
C ASP A 5 1.89 33.56 -6.90
N GLU A 6 2.63 32.91 -7.79
CA GLU A 6 2.31 31.52 -8.16
C GLU A 6 3.52 30.65 -7.85
N ASN A 7 3.70 30.56 -6.55
CA ASN A 7 4.41 29.53 -5.82
C ASN A 7 3.71 28.19 -6.10
N ASN A 8 3.82 27.66 -7.32
CA ASN A 8 3.19 26.38 -7.68
C ASN A 8 4.07 25.21 -7.22
N HIS A 9 4.06 25.05 -5.90
CA HIS A 9 3.78 23.82 -5.19
C HIS A 9 4.29 22.53 -5.85
N GLY A 10 5.46 22.10 -5.40
CA GLY A 10 5.74 20.72 -4.97
C GLY A 10 5.00 19.60 -5.70
N GLY A 11 5.17 19.50 -7.01
CA GLY A 11 4.85 18.28 -7.73
C GLY A 11 5.87 17.21 -7.34
N SER A 12 5.63 16.54 -6.21
CA SER A 12 6.30 15.29 -5.86
C SER A 12 6.16 14.35 -7.05
N GLY A 13 7.22 14.24 -7.84
CA GLY A 13 7.36 13.29 -8.93
C GLY A 13 7.50 11.87 -8.39
N GLY A 14 6.49 11.41 -7.63
CA GLY A 14 6.34 10.01 -7.27
C GLY A 14 6.20 9.26 -8.58
N THR A 15 7.20 8.47 -8.93
CA THR A 15 7.15 7.63 -10.12
C THR A 15 5.95 6.68 -9.96
N SER A 16 5.37 6.17 -11.05
CA SER A 16 4.26 5.20 -10.98
C SER A 16 4.55 4.02 -10.02
N ALA A 17 5.82 3.68 -9.86
CA ALA A 17 6.33 2.73 -8.88
C ALA A 17 6.13 3.17 -7.41
N ASP A 18 6.32 4.44 -7.05
CA ASP A 18 6.09 4.97 -5.70
C ASP A 18 4.62 4.88 -5.32
N SER A 19 3.72 5.25 -6.23
CA SER A 19 2.27 5.15 -5.99
C SER A 19 1.81 3.70 -5.88
N ALA A 20 2.33 2.79 -6.72
CA ALA A 20 2.04 1.37 -6.62
C ALA A 20 2.54 0.77 -5.30
N LEU A 21 3.75 1.16 -4.86
CA LEU A 21 4.30 0.76 -3.58
C LEU A 21 3.49 1.31 -2.41
N ALA A 22 3.10 2.58 -2.46
CA ALA A 22 2.28 3.21 -1.43
C ALA A 22 0.91 2.52 -1.30
N ILE A 23 0.25 2.24 -2.43
CA ILE A 23 -1.01 1.49 -2.44
C ILE A 23 -0.79 0.08 -1.90
N GLY A 24 0.24 -0.64 -2.38
CA GLY A 24 0.58 -1.98 -1.91
C GLY A 24 0.79 -2.02 -0.40
N ILE A 25 1.66 -1.16 0.13
CA ILE A 25 1.92 -1.06 1.57
C ILE A 25 0.65 -0.71 2.34
N SER A 26 -0.17 0.24 1.86
CA SER A 26 -1.41 0.62 2.56
C SER A 26 -2.39 -0.55 2.68
N VAL A 27 -2.61 -1.29 1.59
CA VAL A 27 -3.50 -2.45 1.53
C VAL A 27 -2.93 -3.58 2.38
N GLY A 28 -1.64 -3.87 2.23
CA GLY A 28 -0.95 -4.88 3.03
C GLY A 28 -1.03 -4.60 4.52
N LEU A 29 -0.77 -3.38 4.95
CA LEU A 29 -0.89 -2.98 6.36
C LEU A 29 -2.31 -3.19 6.86
N ALA A 30 -3.32 -2.68 6.13
CA ALA A 30 -4.71 -2.79 6.55
C ALA A 30 -5.16 -4.26 6.72
N LEU A 31 -4.78 -5.11 5.76
CA LEU A 31 -5.06 -6.54 5.81
C LEU A 31 -4.32 -7.23 6.96
N GLY A 32 -3.01 -6.97 7.10
CA GLY A 32 -2.18 -7.55 8.15
C GLY A 32 -2.61 -7.14 9.54
N THR A 33 -2.96 -5.87 9.76
CA THR A 33 -3.48 -5.39 11.04
C THR A 33 -4.85 -6.01 11.34
N SER A 34 -5.74 -6.09 10.35
CA SER A 34 -7.07 -6.68 10.55
C SER A 34 -6.97 -8.16 10.94
N ILE A 35 -6.19 -8.93 10.17
CA ILE A 35 -5.95 -10.36 10.45
C ILE A 35 -5.23 -10.54 11.79
N GLY A 36 -4.21 -9.73 12.06
CA GLY A 36 -3.46 -9.76 13.31
C GLY A 36 -4.33 -9.49 14.53
N VAL A 37 -5.17 -8.46 14.48
CA VAL A 37 -6.11 -8.13 15.57
C VAL A 37 -7.09 -9.27 15.81
N VAL A 38 -7.68 -9.82 14.74
CA VAL A 38 -8.61 -10.95 14.84
C VAL A 38 -7.92 -12.17 15.44
N LEU A 39 -6.76 -12.58 14.92
CA LEU A 39 -6.00 -13.72 15.46
C LEU A 39 -5.55 -13.48 16.90
N GLY A 40 -5.08 -12.27 17.21
CA GLY A 40 -4.67 -11.88 18.56
C GLY A 40 -5.79 -12.03 19.57
N LEU A 41 -6.97 -11.50 19.25
CA LEU A 41 -8.13 -11.54 20.16
C LEU A 41 -8.82 -12.91 20.20
N THR A 42 -8.90 -13.62 19.08
CA THR A 42 -9.68 -14.87 18.99
C THR A 42 -8.89 -16.13 19.29
N VAL A 43 -7.58 -16.14 19.01
CA VAL A 43 -6.72 -17.33 19.16
C VAL A 43 -5.78 -17.19 20.36
N PHE A 44 -5.12 -16.04 20.48
CA PHE A 44 -4.09 -15.83 21.48
C PHE A 44 -4.59 -15.12 22.75
N ASP A 45 -5.82 -14.60 22.74
CA ASP A 45 -6.38 -13.69 23.77
C ASP A 45 -5.40 -12.55 24.14
N ASN A 46 -4.56 -12.17 23.17
CA ASN A 46 -3.48 -11.23 23.34
C ASN A 46 -3.29 -10.41 22.06
N LEU A 47 -3.73 -9.16 22.14
CA LEU A 47 -3.62 -8.21 21.03
C LEU A 47 -2.16 -7.96 20.63
N GLY A 48 -1.23 -7.99 21.58
CA GLY A 48 0.20 -7.80 21.32
C GLY A 48 0.77 -8.88 20.40
N LEU A 49 0.48 -10.15 20.68
CA LEU A 49 0.87 -11.26 19.80
C LEU A 49 0.20 -11.18 18.43
N GLY A 50 -1.08 -10.81 18.40
CA GLY A 50 -1.82 -10.60 17.15
C GLY A 50 -1.19 -9.56 16.24
N ILE A 51 -0.88 -8.37 16.78
CA ILE A 51 -0.22 -7.29 16.05
C ILE A 51 1.21 -7.67 15.66
N ALA A 52 1.95 -8.37 16.54
CA ALA A 52 3.31 -8.81 16.28
C ALA A 52 3.41 -9.77 15.09
N VAL A 53 2.37 -10.58 14.85
CA VAL A 53 2.30 -11.47 13.68
C VAL A 53 1.67 -10.76 12.48
N GLY A 54 0.59 -10.00 12.70
CA GLY A 54 -0.17 -9.35 11.63
C GLY A 54 0.59 -8.27 10.87
N LEU A 55 1.36 -7.43 11.58
CA LEU A 55 2.14 -6.35 10.95
C LEU A 55 3.18 -6.86 9.94
N PRO A 56 4.11 -7.78 10.30
CA PRO A 56 5.10 -8.27 9.35
C PRO A 56 4.50 -9.05 8.18
N LEU A 57 3.37 -9.74 8.38
CA LEU A 57 2.62 -10.36 7.29
C LEU A 57 2.02 -9.30 6.36
N GLY A 58 1.41 -8.26 6.93
CA GLY A 58 0.82 -7.16 6.19
C GLY A 58 1.83 -6.35 5.39
N THR A 59 2.95 -5.95 5.99
CA THR A 59 4.02 -5.25 5.28
C THR A 59 4.65 -6.14 4.22
N GLY A 60 4.91 -7.41 4.50
CA GLY A 60 5.45 -8.36 3.52
C GLY A 60 4.56 -8.50 2.29
N LEU A 61 3.25 -8.68 2.50
CA LEU A 61 2.26 -8.73 1.42
C LEU A 61 2.15 -7.38 0.71
N GLY A 62 2.12 -6.27 1.43
CA GLY A 62 1.98 -4.95 0.83
C GLY A 62 3.16 -4.55 -0.04
N VAL A 63 4.37 -4.87 0.40
CA VAL A 63 5.57 -4.74 -0.41
C VAL A 63 5.47 -5.69 -1.60
N ALA A 64 5.16 -6.97 -1.41
CA ALA A 64 5.03 -7.93 -2.51
C ALA A 64 3.98 -7.53 -3.56
N LEU A 65 2.91 -6.83 -3.17
CA LEU A 65 1.88 -6.31 -4.09
C LEU A 65 2.29 -4.99 -4.75
N GLY A 66 3.08 -4.16 -4.07
CA GLY A 66 3.52 -2.85 -4.54
C GLY A 66 4.79 -2.87 -5.40
N VAL A 67 5.72 -3.81 -5.15
CA VAL A 67 6.92 -4.07 -5.97
C VAL A 67 6.83 -5.36 -6.79
N GLY A 68 5.87 -6.24 -6.49
CA GLY A 68 5.55 -7.34 -7.39
C GLY A 68 5.17 -6.76 -8.76
N PRO A 69 5.49 -7.45 -9.86
CA PRO A 69 5.09 -6.98 -11.17
C PRO A 69 3.57 -7.00 -11.18
N MET A 70 2.97 -5.83 -10.88
CA MET A 70 1.71 -5.45 -11.45
C MET A 70 1.99 -5.54 -12.94
N ARG A 71 1.78 -6.74 -13.49
CA ARG A 71 1.55 -6.93 -14.90
C ARG A 71 0.42 -5.94 -15.13
N THR A 72 0.78 -4.78 -15.65
CA THR A 72 -0.09 -3.99 -16.48
C THR A 72 -0.65 -5.03 -17.43
N VAL A 73 -1.83 -5.56 -17.10
CA VAL A 73 -2.68 -6.21 -18.06
C VAL A 73 -2.98 -5.07 -19.00
N LYS A 74 -2.10 -4.91 -19.99
CA LYS A 74 -2.33 -4.19 -21.22
C LYS A 74 -3.45 -5.00 -21.87
N GLY A 75 -4.65 -4.78 -21.36
CA GLY A 75 -5.86 -5.12 -22.06
C GLY A 75 -5.81 -4.35 -23.36
N GLU A 76 -5.74 -5.14 -24.43
CA GLU A 76 -6.41 -4.86 -25.69
C GLU A 76 -5.80 -3.80 -26.62
N GLN A 77 -5.13 -4.31 -27.65
CA GLN A 77 -5.26 -3.88 -29.05
C GLN A 77 -5.11 -5.20 -29.82
N ARG A 78 -6.21 -5.94 -30.08
CA ARG A 78 -6.98 -5.87 -31.33
C ARG A 78 -6.07 -5.52 -32.50
N ASP A 79 -5.26 -6.50 -32.89
CA ASP A 79 -4.75 -6.57 -34.25
C ASP A 79 -5.92 -6.99 -35.15
N ASP A 80 -6.07 -6.18 -36.19
CA ASP A 80 -7.05 -6.13 -37.28
C ASP A 80 -7.14 -7.39 -38.16
#